data_AF-A0A1I5IF30-F1
#
_entry.id   AF-A0A1I5IF30-F1
#
_cell.length_a   1.000
_cell.length_b   1.000
_cell.length_c   1.000
_cell.angle_alpha   90.00
_cell.angle_beta   90.00
_cell.angle_gamma   90.00
#
_symmetry.space_group_name_H-M   'P 1'
#
loop_
_entity.id
_entity.type
_entity.pdbx_description
1 polymer ?
#
loop_
_entity_poly.entity_id
_entity_poly.type
_entity_poly.pdbx_seq_one_letter_code
_entity_poly.pdbx_strand_id
1 'polypeptide(L)' 'MEDSKLARINELYKKSQNEGLTAEEKKEQADLRSEYIKAVRNNLRGTLNNISLLNPDGTVTELSKKNKQ' A
#
# COMPACT_ATOMS: atom_id res chain seq x y z
N MET A 1 5.96 -5.29 -7.21
CA MET A 1 5.49 -4.15 -8.02
C MET A 1 6.74 -3.59 -8.67
N GLU A 2 6.76 -3.46 -9.98
CA GLU A 2 7.98 -3.09 -10.72
C GLU A 2 8.25 -1.58 -10.62
N ASP A 3 9.53 -1.22 -10.61
CA ASP A 3 9.97 0.19 -10.54
C ASP A 3 9.42 1.04 -11.69
N SER A 4 9.18 0.41 -12.86
CA SER A 4 8.53 0.99 -14.03
C SER A 4 7.13 1.55 -13.72
N LYS A 5 6.32 0.80 -12.97
CA LYS A 5 4.96 1.20 -12.58
C LYS A 5 4.98 2.34 -11.56
N LEU A 6 5.95 2.36 -10.66
CA LEU A 6 6.13 3.45 -9.70
C LEU A 6 6.56 4.75 -10.41
N ALA A 7 7.49 4.66 -11.36
CA ALA A 7 7.86 5.79 -12.21
C ALA A 7 6.65 6.35 -12.95
N ARG A 8 5.81 5.48 -13.51
CA ARG A 8 4.57 5.88 -14.20
C ARG A 8 3.57 6.59 -13.29
N ILE A 9 3.39 6.11 -12.05
CA ILE A 9 2.54 6.80 -11.05
C ILE A 9 3.05 8.23 -10.80
N ASN A 10 4.37 8.40 -10.69
CA ASN A 10 4.99 9.71 -10.44
C ASN A 10 4.87 10.65 -11.64
N GLU A 11 4.99 10.12 -12.86
CA GLU A 11 4.75 10.88 -14.10
C GLU A 11 3.30 11.38 -14.17
N LEU A 12 2.32 10.49 -13.99
CA LEU A 12 0.90 10.84 -13.97
C LEU A 12 0.59 11.83 -12.84
N TYR A 13 1.25 11.70 -11.69
CA TYR A 13 1.11 12.65 -10.60
C TYR A 13 1.61 14.05 -10.99
N LYS A 14 2.82 14.16 -11.55
CA LYS A 14 3.37 15.45 -12.02
C LYS A 14 2.48 16.08 -13.09
N LYS A 15 2.00 15.28 -14.05
CA LYS A 15 1.09 15.74 -15.09
C LYS A 15 -0.23 16.25 -14.51
N SER A 16 -0.79 15.55 -13.51
CA SER A 16 -2.01 15.96 -12.82
C SER A 16 -1.91 17.33 -12.12
N GLN A 17 -0.71 17.69 -11.63
CA GLN A 17 -0.46 18.94 -10.93
C GLN A 17 -0.27 20.12 -11.88
N ASN A 18 0.36 19.90 -13.03
CA ASN A 18 0.70 20.96 -13.98
C ASN A 18 -0.41 21.22 -14.99
N GLU A 19 -0.94 20.15 -15.60
CA GLU A 19 -1.77 20.21 -16.81
C GLU A 19 -3.16 19.61 -16.60
N GLY A 20 -3.28 18.75 -15.58
CA GLY A 20 -4.42 17.87 -15.39
C GLY A 20 -4.25 16.53 -16.11
N LEU A 21 -5.16 15.60 -15.83
CA LEU A 21 -5.16 14.26 -16.44
C LEU A 21 -6.41 14.07 -17.30
N THR A 22 -6.24 13.38 -18.42
CA THR A 22 -7.37 12.89 -19.21
C THR A 22 -8.15 11.83 -18.42
N ALA A 23 -9.37 11.50 -18.87
CA ALA A 23 -10.18 10.47 -18.22
C ALA A 23 -9.49 9.10 -18.22
N GLU A 24 -8.79 8.77 -19.31
CA GLU A 24 -8.02 7.53 -19.46
C GLU A 24 -6.82 7.50 -18.51
N GLU A 25 -6.09 8.60 -18.39
CA GLU A 25 -4.95 8.71 -17.49
C GLU A 25 -5.37 8.67 -16.01
N LYS A 26 -6.52 9.26 -15.67
CA LYS A 26 -7.08 9.13 -14.32
C LYS A 26 -7.40 7.69 -13.97
N LYS A 27 -7.95 6.93 -14.93
CA LYS A 27 -8.23 5.51 -14.75
C LYS A 27 -6.93 4.71 -14.59
N GLU A 28 -5.96 4.95 -15.47
CA GLU A 28 -4.62 4.34 -15.38
C GLU A 28 -3.98 4.61 -14.01
N GLN A 29 -3.98 5.87 -13.57
CA GLN A 29 -3.43 6.27 -12.27
C GLN A 29 -4.15 5.57 -11.11
N ALA A 30 -5.48 5.47 -11.16
CA ALA A 30 -6.27 4.79 -10.12
C ALA A 30 -5.94 3.30 -10.05
N ASP A 31 -5.84 2.63 -11.19
CA ASP A 31 -5.52 1.21 -11.29
C ASP A 31 -4.10 0.93 -10.75
N LEU A 32 -3.12 1.73 -11.18
CA LEU A 32 -1.74 1.64 -10.72
C LEU A 32 -1.62 1.88 -9.20
N ARG A 33 -2.34 2.88 -8.66
CA ARG A 33 -2.34 3.15 -7.21
C ARG A 33 -3.01 2.03 -6.43
N SER A 34 -4.10 1.45 -6.95
CA SER A 34 -4.77 0.31 -6.33
C SER A 34 -3.82 -0.90 -6.23
N GLU A 35 -3.09 -1.19 -7.30
CA GLU A 35 -2.07 -2.25 -7.32
C GLU A 35 -0.95 -1.97 -6.30
N TYR A 36 -0.42 -0.74 -6.27
CA TYR A 36 0.59 -0.34 -5.30
C TYR A 36 0.13 -0.54 -3.86
N ILE A 37 -1.06 -0.04 -3.52
CA ILE A 37 -1.60 -0.15 -2.16
C ILE A 37 -1.83 -1.63 -1.78
N LYS A 38 -2.28 -2.47 -2.71
CA LYS A 38 -2.39 -3.93 -2.46
C LYS A 38 -1.03 -4.54 -2.14
N ALA A 39 0.01 -4.21 -2.91
CA ALA A 39 1.37 -4.69 -2.66
C ALA A 39 1.89 -4.23 -1.30
N VAL A 40 1.70 -2.95 -0.96
CA VAL A 40 2.09 -2.38 0.34
C VAL A 40 1.34 -3.04 1.50
N ARG A 41 0.01 -3.23 1.39
CA ARG A 41 -0.76 -3.93 2.44
C ARG A 41 -0.30 -5.36 2.64
N ASN A 42 0.02 -6.08 1.56
CA ASN A 42 0.50 -7.45 1.67
C ASN A 42 1.87 -7.52 2.35
N ASN A 43 2.78 -6.62 2.00
CA ASN A 43 4.07 -6.51 2.67
C ASN A 43 3.90 -6.15 4.16
N LEU A 44 3.07 -5.16 4.48
CA LEU A 44 2.79 -4.75 5.86
C LEU A 44 2.17 -5.88 6.69
N ARG A 45 1.22 -6.65 6.13
CA ARG A 45 0.68 -7.84 6.81
C ARG A 45 1.77 -8.86 7.11
N GLY A 46 2.70 -9.09 6.19
CA GLY A 46 3.87 -9.95 6.41
C GLY A 46 4.72 -9.47 7.60
N THR A 47 4.99 -8.16 7.67
CA THR A 47 5.73 -7.57 8.79
C THR A 47 4.98 -7.70 10.12
N LEU A 48 3.69 -7.34 10.14
CA LEU A 48 2.85 -7.43 11.35
C LEU A 48 2.69 -8.87 11.84
N ASN A 49 2.72 -9.86 10.96
CA ASN A 49 2.66 -11.26 11.36
C ASN A 49 3.86 -11.71 12.20
N ASN A 50 4.98 -10.98 12.16
CA ASN A 50 6.19 -11.26 12.92
C ASN A 50 6.35 -10.35 14.15
N ILE A 51 5.35 -9.50 14.44
CA ILE A 51 5.38 -8.59 15.60
C ILE A 51 4.43 -9.11 16.68
N SER A 52 4.96 -9.13 17.91
CA SER A 52 4.20 -9.43 19.11
C SER A 52 4.21 -8.22 20.03
N LEU A 53 3.05 -7.86 20.59
CA LEU A 53 2.91 -6.79 21.57
C LEU A 53 3.07 -7.37 22.98
N LEU A 54 3.96 -6.79 23.78
CA LEU A 54 4.01 -7.04 25.22
C LEU A 54 3.08 -6.02 25.90
N ASN A 55 2.02 -6.52 26.52
CA ASN A 55 1.07 -5.70 27.26
C ASN A 55 1.63 -5.32 28.64
N PRO A 56 1.12 -4.24 29.27
CA PRO A 56 1.53 -3.84 30.62
C PRO A 56 1.29 -4.90 31.70
N ASP A 57 0.37 -5.84 31.47
CA ASP A 57 0.08 -6.97 32.36
C ASP A 57 1.03 -8.17 32.18
N GLY A 58 2.04 -8.04 31.29
CA GLY A 58 3.01 -9.07 30.98
C GLY A 58 2.56 -10.09 29.95
N THR A 59 1.33 -10.01 29.45
CA THR A 59 0.83 -10.91 28.40
C THR A 59 1.38 -10.52 27.02
N VAL A 60 1.61 -11.50 26.16
CA VAL A 60 2.08 -11.27 24.79
C VAL A 60 0.93 -11.50 23.81
N THR A 61 0.61 -10.48 23.01
CA THR A 61 -0.40 -10.56 21.94
C THR A 61 0.28 -10.59 20.58
N GLU A 62 0.19 -11.74 19.89
CA GLU A 62 0.62 -11.88 18.50
C GLU A 62 -0.34 -11.14 17.56
N LEU A 63 0.16 -10.16 16.81
CA LEU A 63 -0.66 -9.37 15.88
C LEU A 63 -1.13 -10.18 14.67
N SER A 64 -0.47 -11.31 14.39
CA SER A 64 -0.84 -12.27 13.34
C SER A 64 -2.21 -12.92 13.57
N LYS A 65 -2.61 -13.14 14.83
CA LYS A 65 -3.84 -13.85 15.20
C LYS A 65 -5.07 -12.94 15.29
N LYS A 66 -4.89 -11.63 15.47
CA LYS A 66 -5.98 -10.66 15.65
C LYS A 66 -6.75 -10.33 14.37
N ASN A 67 -6.17 -10.59 13.19
CA ASN A 67 -6.75 -10.25 11.87
C ASN A 67 -7.44 -11.44 11.15
N LYS A 68 -7.74 -12.54 11.84
CA LYS A 68 -8.42 -13.73 11.27
C LYS A 68 -9.94 -13.79 11.53
N GLN A 69 -10.56 -12.71 12.00
CA GLN A 69 -12.03 -12.62 12.14
C GLN A 69 -12.67 -12.02 10.88
#